data_AF-A0A6J1JPU4-F1
#
_entry.id   AF-A0A6J1JPU4-F1
#
_cell.length_a   1.000
_cell.length_b   1.000
_cell.length_c   1.000
_cell.angle_alpha   90.00
_cell.angle_beta   90.00
_cell.angle_gamma   90.00
#
_symmetry.space_group_name_H-M   'P 1'
#
loop_
_entity.id
_entity.type
_entity.pdbx_description
1 polymer ?
#
loop_
_entity_poly.entity_id
_entity_poly.type
_entity_poly.pdbx_seq_one_letter_code
_entity_poly.pdbx_strand_id
1 'polypeptide(L)'
;MLLGTRFTNVWRWWTSPTIYTSHSFQLNARFLTSSQLEISSSSLLVDNVLSTTETDDVFLPWLERKSNTMISSVLSIGKSDIGRFLFASETIRAGDCILKVPFNVQISPDMLPSPIRDLLGDEIGNVAKVALVILLEQKLGSDSKWAPYIIRLPKPWEMHNTIFWSERELEMIRKISLFEESLNQRSQIEREFLAIKQALETFPEIIDSINFDDFMHAYALVTSRAWRSTKGDSLIPFADFLNHDGASKSLVLNDDDKQLSEVIADRDYAPGEHVLIRYGKYSNATLMLDFGFALPYNIHDQVLVQVKTVEDDPLARRKLELWQRSCTSTTKYVNGIYFPGNSFTIREVKSATGKGRGLPQSLRAFARILSCTSPQELNDLCTEAANGDGRLARIPLKNLNREVEAHQILLSQFKQHVEEYEASIEALWPVDSPCSCKKMAQRRLMAQHLLTGELRILKSATAWLNNYCDTI
;
A
#
# COMPACT_ATOMS: atom_id res chain seq x y z
N MET A 1 -14.52 28.06 -17.05
CA MET A 1 -14.51 26.64 -17.46
C MET A 1 -13.06 26.23 -17.63
N LEU A 2 -12.39 25.97 -16.50
CA LEU A 2 -10.99 25.58 -16.42
C LEU A 2 -10.97 24.14 -15.95
N LEU A 3 -10.55 23.23 -16.84
CA LEU A 3 -10.35 21.82 -16.55
C LEU A 3 -9.16 21.71 -15.58
N GLY A 4 -9.46 21.51 -14.30
CA GLY A 4 -8.47 21.17 -13.28
C GLY A 4 -7.79 19.85 -13.65
N THR A 5 -6.52 19.93 -14.03
CA THR A 5 -5.64 18.78 -14.21
C THR A 5 -5.53 17.99 -12.92
N ARG A 6 -6.03 16.74 -12.97
CA ARG A 6 -5.97 15.73 -11.90
C ARG A 6 -4.52 15.42 -11.53
N PHE A 7 -4.13 15.72 -10.30
CA PHE A 7 -2.96 15.10 -9.67
C PHE A 7 -3.37 13.76 -9.08
N THR A 8 -3.18 12.67 -9.84
CA THR A 8 -3.01 11.34 -9.27
C THR A 8 -1.52 11.04 -9.18
N ASN A 9 -0.88 11.49 -8.10
CA ASN A 9 0.50 11.15 -7.72
C ASN A 9 0.38 10.51 -6.33
N VAL A 10 0.63 9.21 -6.12
CA VAL A 10 1.94 8.53 -6.14
C VAL A 10 2.99 9.37 -5.41
N TRP A 11 3.66 8.74 -4.44
CA TRP A 11 4.93 9.12 -3.78
C TRP A 11 4.88 9.50 -2.30
N ARG A 12 5.29 8.53 -1.46
CA ARG A 12 6.32 8.76 -0.43
C ARG A 12 7.63 9.16 -1.14
N TRP A 13 7.91 10.44 -1.37
CA TRP A 13 9.25 10.99 -1.61
C TRP A 13 9.26 12.50 -1.33
N TRP A 14 10.18 12.95 -0.49
CA TRP A 14 10.59 14.34 -0.38
C TRP A 14 11.67 14.64 -1.44
N THR A 15 11.43 15.62 -2.31
CA THR A 15 12.33 16.74 -2.68
C THR A 15 11.62 17.65 -3.69
N SER A 16 11.86 18.97 -3.58
CA SER A 16 11.23 20.07 -4.32
C SER A 16 11.38 20.01 -5.85
N PRO A 17 10.50 20.67 -6.64
CA PRO A 17 10.35 20.40 -8.07
C PRO A 17 11.26 21.24 -8.97
N THR A 18 11.77 20.63 -10.03
CA THR A 18 12.28 21.33 -11.23
C THR A 18 11.40 20.94 -12.43
N ILE A 19 10.89 21.96 -13.10
CA ILE A 19 9.90 21.92 -14.20
C ILE A 19 10.57 21.44 -15.50
N TYR A 20 9.97 20.50 -16.23
CA TYR A 20 10.10 20.44 -17.69
C TYR A 20 8.84 19.86 -18.36
N THR A 21 8.62 20.34 -19.58
CA THR A 21 7.41 20.48 -20.37
C THR A 21 6.97 19.20 -21.11
N SER A 22 5.65 19.06 -21.29
CA SER A 22 4.98 17.98 -22.00
C SER A 22 4.91 18.20 -23.52
N HIS A 23 5.09 17.11 -24.29
CA HIS A 23 4.59 17.00 -25.67
C HIS A 23 3.57 15.86 -25.75
N SER A 24 2.39 16.20 -26.25
CA SER A 24 1.22 15.36 -26.42
C SER A 24 1.32 14.46 -27.66
N PHE A 25 0.98 13.19 -27.52
CA PHE A 25 0.57 12.33 -28.64
C PHE A 25 -0.80 11.70 -28.33
N GLN A 26 -1.79 12.01 -29.16
CA GLN A 26 -3.12 11.40 -29.17
C GLN A 26 -3.07 10.10 -29.99
N LEU A 27 -3.67 9.03 -29.48
CA LEU A 27 -4.02 7.86 -30.27
C LEU A 27 -5.46 7.43 -29.97
N ASN A 28 -6.29 7.51 -31.01
CA ASN A 28 -7.66 7.01 -31.06
C ASN A 28 -7.65 5.49 -31.03
N ALA A 29 -8.39 4.89 -30.09
CA ALA A 29 -8.69 3.45 -30.12
C ALA A 29 -10.17 3.26 -30.43
N ARG A 30 -10.46 2.74 -31.63
CA ARG A 30 -11.77 2.23 -32.03
C ARG A 30 -11.99 0.87 -31.37
N PHE A 31 -13.16 0.70 -30.77
CA PHE A 31 -13.65 -0.54 -30.19
C PHE A 31 -13.91 -1.58 -31.27
N LEU A 32 -13.43 -2.81 -31.05
CA LEU A 32 -13.95 -4.02 -31.69
C LEU A 32 -14.19 -5.08 -30.61
N THR A 33 -15.40 -5.62 -30.65
CA THR A 33 -16.01 -6.59 -29.75
C THR A 33 -15.72 -8.02 -30.17
N SER A 34 -15.40 -8.90 -29.20
CA SER A 34 -15.60 -10.37 -29.20
C SER A 34 -14.89 -10.89 -27.94
N SER A 35 -15.31 -11.87 -27.15
CA SER A 35 -16.53 -12.67 -26.98
C SER A 35 -16.28 -13.49 -25.70
N GLN A 36 -17.32 -13.59 -24.88
CA GLN A 36 -17.55 -14.51 -23.77
C GLN A 36 -16.53 -15.64 -23.52
N LEU A 37 -16.01 -15.68 -22.29
CA LEU A 37 -15.54 -16.89 -21.61
C LEU A 37 -16.08 -16.83 -20.18
N GLU A 38 -17.13 -17.60 -19.94
CA GLU A 38 -17.71 -17.86 -18.63
C GLU A 38 -16.71 -18.68 -17.79
N ILE A 39 -16.33 -18.15 -16.63
CA ILE A 39 -15.68 -18.92 -15.58
C ILE A 39 -16.59 -18.82 -14.37
N SER A 40 -17.22 -19.95 -14.04
CA SER A 40 -18.10 -20.15 -12.91
C SER A 40 -17.37 -19.81 -11.59
N SER A 41 -17.72 -18.68 -11.00
CA SER A 41 -17.34 -18.33 -9.63
C SER A 41 -18.17 -19.18 -8.66
N SER A 42 -17.54 -20.13 -7.98
CA SER A 42 -18.14 -20.79 -6.82
C SER A 42 -18.25 -19.77 -5.67
N SER A 43 -19.43 -19.19 -5.52
CA SER A 43 -19.82 -18.35 -4.40
C SER A 43 -19.88 -19.18 -3.12
N LEU A 44 -18.91 -19.00 -2.22
CA LEU A 44 -19.11 -19.31 -0.81
C LEU A 44 -20.03 -18.24 -0.25
N LEU A 45 -21.33 -18.53 -0.26
CA LEU A 45 -22.33 -17.80 0.50
C LEU A 45 -21.97 -17.95 1.98
N VAL A 46 -21.43 -16.89 2.57
CA VAL A 46 -21.40 -16.72 4.02
C VAL A 46 -22.69 -16.01 4.36
N ASP A 47 -23.62 -16.74 4.98
CA ASP A 47 -24.87 -16.18 5.50
C ASP A 47 -24.55 -15.06 6.50
N ASN A 48 -24.80 -13.82 6.10
CA ASN A 48 -24.67 -12.64 6.94
C ASN A 48 -25.82 -12.60 7.96
N VAL A 49 -25.49 -12.81 9.24
CA VAL A 49 -26.36 -12.38 10.33
C VAL A 49 -26.23 -10.86 10.46
N LEU A 50 -27.15 -10.11 9.85
CA LEU A 50 -27.31 -8.67 10.08
C LEU A 50 -27.83 -8.47 11.51
N SER A 51 -26.96 -8.16 12.48
CA SER A 51 -27.42 -7.62 13.77
C SER A 51 -27.53 -6.10 13.64
N THR A 52 -28.69 -5.61 13.21
CA THR A 52 -29.09 -4.20 13.34
C THR A 52 -29.39 -3.91 14.82
N THR A 53 -28.36 -3.79 15.65
CA THR A 53 -28.52 -3.40 17.06
C THR A 53 -27.55 -2.29 17.43
N GLU A 54 -27.75 -1.12 16.84
CA GLU A 54 -27.56 0.16 17.52
C GLU A 54 -28.86 0.94 17.31
N THR A 55 -29.89 0.59 18.09
CA THR A 55 -31.23 1.19 18.03
C THR A 55 -31.28 2.64 18.53
N ASP A 56 -30.13 3.26 18.82
CA ASP A 56 -29.94 4.69 19.09
C ASP A 56 -28.60 5.16 18.47
N ASP A 57 -28.47 5.11 17.13
CA ASP A 57 -27.25 5.61 16.47
C ASP A 57 -27.19 7.15 16.51
N VAL A 58 -26.67 7.68 17.62
CA VAL A 58 -26.45 9.12 17.84
C VAL A 58 -25.34 9.71 16.98
N PHE A 59 -24.59 8.91 16.20
CA PHE A 59 -23.43 9.37 15.45
C PHE A 59 -23.77 10.34 14.33
N LEU A 60 -24.66 9.96 13.41
CA LEU A 60 -25.04 10.85 12.31
C LEU A 60 -25.68 12.15 12.82
N PRO A 61 -26.67 12.12 13.73
CA PRO A 61 -27.20 13.34 14.33
C PRO A 61 -26.16 14.19 15.07
N TRP A 62 -25.13 13.57 15.66
CA TRP A 62 -24.00 14.32 16.25
C TRP A 62 -23.11 14.96 15.18
N LEU A 63 -22.78 14.22 14.12
CA LEU A 63 -21.89 14.69 13.05
C LEU A 63 -22.52 15.87 12.29
N GLU A 64 -23.82 15.81 12.03
CA GLU A 64 -24.58 16.92 11.41
C GLU A 64 -24.58 18.17 12.29
N ARG A 65 -24.87 18.01 13.59
CA ARG A 65 -24.82 19.14 14.54
C ARG A 65 -23.43 19.75 14.64
N LYS A 66 -22.39 18.90 14.67
CA LYS A 66 -20.99 19.36 14.79
C LYS A 66 -20.49 20.04 13.51
N SER A 67 -20.89 19.52 12.35
CA SER A 67 -20.54 20.10 11.05
C SER A 67 -21.34 21.35 10.70
N ASN A 68 -22.47 21.58 11.40
CA ASN A 68 -23.45 22.62 11.11
C ASN A 68 -23.99 22.52 9.67
N THR A 69 -24.10 21.29 9.16
CA THR A 69 -24.72 20.98 7.86
C THR A 69 -25.35 19.60 7.91
N MET A 70 -26.32 19.36 7.02
CA MET A 70 -26.78 18.01 6.75
C MET A 70 -25.63 17.21 6.12
N ILE A 71 -25.35 16.04 6.68
CA ILE A 71 -24.42 15.08 6.10
C ILE A 71 -25.27 14.24 5.17
N SER A 72 -25.40 14.69 3.93
CA SER A 72 -26.12 13.93 2.91
C SER A 72 -25.41 12.59 2.72
N SER A 73 -26.02 11.53 3.22
CA SER A 73 -25.53 10.18 2.98
C SER A 73 -26.67 9.23 2.70
N VAL A 74 -26.58 8.63 1.51
CA VAL A 74 -27.37 7.49 1.07
C VAL A 74 -26.84 6.18 1.66
N LEU A 75 -26.26 6.27 2.88
CA LEU A 75 -25.53 5.21 3.54
C LEU A 75 -26.10 4.92 4.93
N SER A 76 -26.10 3.66 5.31
CA SER A 76 -26.36 3.19 6.67
C SER A 76 -25.14 2.49 7.25
N ILE A 77 -24.95 2.61 8.57
CA ILE A 77 -23.87 1.95 9.29
C ILE A 77 -24.33 0.54 9.68
N GLY A 78 -23.54 -0.47 9.34
CA GLY A 78 -23.72 -1.83 9.82
C GLY A 78 -22.42 -2.43 10.37
N LYS A 79 -22.55 -3.56 11.05
CA LYS A 79 -21.43 -4.35 11.57
C LYS A 79 -21.46 -5.76 10.99
N SER A 80 -20.27 -6.32 10.80
CA SER A 80 -20.02 -7.71 10.41
C SER A 80 -18.92 -8.29 11.31
N ASP A 81 -18.64 -9.59 11.16
CA ASP A 81 -17.55 -10.27 11.87
C ASP A 81 -16.16 -9.69 11.58
N ILE A 82 -16.00 -8.97 10.46
CA ILE A 82 -14.75 -8.35 10.02
C ILE A 82 -14.72 -6.84 10.21
N GLY A 83 -15.67 -6.29 10.98
CA GLY A 83 -15.70 -4.88 11.38
C GLY A 83 -16.92 -4.12 10.87
N ARG A 84 -16.81 -2.79 10.85
CA ARG A 84 -17.88 -1.86 10.42
C ARG A 84 -17.91 -1.72 8.90
N PHE A 85 -19.12 -1.67 8.34
CA PHE A 85 -19.38 -1.46 6.92
C PHE A 85 -20.40 -0.35 6.73
N LEU A 86 -20.31 0.31 5.57
CA LEU A 86 -21.37 1.19 5.08
C LEU A 86 -22.14 0.50 3.97
N PHE A 87 -23.45 0.58 4.04
CA PHE A 87 -24.38 -0.04 3.12
C PHE A 87 -25.21 1.05 2.43
N ALA A 88 -25.56 0.86 1.17
CA ALA A 88 -26.48 1.75 0.50
C ALA A 88 -27.87 1.68 1.17
N SER A 89 -28.39 2.81 1.66
CA SER A 89 -29.74 2.85 2.27
C SER A 89 -30.85 2.90 1.21
N GLU A 90 -30.50 3.33 0.01
CA GLU A 90 -31.36 3.39 -1.17
C GLU A 90 -30.56 3.08 -2.44
N THR A 91 -31.18 3.16 -3.61
CA THR A 91 -30.49 2.99 -4.89
C THR A 91 -29.55 4.17 -5.13
N ILE A 92 -28.27 3.88 -5.36
CA ILE A 92 -27.24 4.87 -5.72
C ILE A 92 -26.86 4.62 -7.17
N ARG A 93 -26.82 5.66 -8.00
CA ARG A 93 -26.37 5.55 -9.41
C ARG A 93 -24.92 5.98 -9.55
N ALA A 94 -24.25 5.43 -10.56
CA ALA A 94 -22.92 5.88 -10.94
C ALA A 94 -22.92 7.40 -11.20
N GLY A 95 -21.98 8.11 -10.58
CA GLY A 95 -21.89 9.57 -10.63
C GLY A 95 -22.60 10.29 -9.49
N ASP A 96 -23.44 9.61 -8.70
CA ASP A 96 -24.07 10.21 -7.53
C ASP A 96 -23.04 10.50 -6.44
N CYS A 97 -23.27 11.58 -5.68
CA CYS A 97 -22.47 11.87 -4.50
C CYS A 97 -22.99 11.05 -3.32
N ILE A 98 -22.20 10.09 -2.88
CA ILE A 98 -22.55 9.13 -1.83
C ILE A 98 -22.45 9.79 -0.44
N LEU A 99 -21.43 10.62 -0.27
CA LEU A 99 -21.05 11.17 1.02
C LEU A 99 -20.43 12.56 0.85
N LYS A 100 -20.78 13.49 1.73
CA LYS A 100 -20.12 14.79 1.89
C LYS A 100 -19.83 15.05 3.37
N VAL A 101 -18.57 15.35 3.70
CA VAL A 101 -18.13 15.65 5.06
C VAL A 101 -17.31 16.93 5.06
N PRO A 102 -17.75 18.01 5.73
CA PRO A 102 -16.97 19.25 5.78
C PRO A 102 -15.64 19.09 6.52
N PHE A 103 -14.66 19.94 6.20
CA PHE A 103 -13.34 19.88 6.83
C PHE A 103 -13.37 20.23 8.32
N ASN A 104 -14.34 21.00 8.80
CA ASN A 104 -14.42 21.46 10.20
C ASN A 104 -14.69 20.33 11.23
N VAL A 105 -15.07 19.13 10.79
CA VAL A 105 -15.26 17.96 11.67
C VAL A 105 -14.11 16.95 11.61
N GLN A 106 -13.16 17.13 10.70
CA GLN A 106 -11.99 16.26 10.57
C GLN A 106 -11.10 16.34 11.81
N ILE A 107 -10.35 15.26 12.05
CA ILE A 107 -9.29 15.24 13.07
C ILE A 107 -7.95 15.33 12.37
N SER A 108 -7.23 16.43 12.60
CA SER A 108 -5.99 16.81 11.91
C SER A 108 -4.96 17.44 12.87
N PRO A 109 -3.69 17.63 12.46
CA PRO A 109 -2.64 18.15 13.34
C PRO A 109 -2.90 19.55 13.90
N ASP A 110 -3.70 20.36 13.20
CA ASP A 110 -4.07 21.72 13.60
C ASP A 110 -4.93 21.76 14.88
N MET A 111 -5.56 20.64 15.25
CA MET A 111 -6.28 20.49 16.52
C MET A 111 -5.36 20.43 17.75
N LEU A 112 -4.04 20.25 17.57
CA LEU A 112 -3.11 20.31 18.70
C LEU A 112 -3.11 21.72 19.32
N PRO A 113 -3.19 21.84 20.66
CA PRO A 113 -3.08 23.13 21.36
C PRO A 113 -1.77 23.87 21.06
N SER A 114 -1.82 25.21 21.05
CA SER A 114 -0.70 26.09 20.65
C SER A 114 0.41 26.32 21.69
N PRO A 115 0.69 25.39 22.61
CA PRO A 115 2.12 25.20 22.92
C PRO A 115 2.62 23.85 22.42
N ILE A 116 1.77 22.83 22.40
CA ILE A 116 2.10 21.48 21.95
C ILE A 116 2.46 21.50 20.47
N ARG A 117 1.59 22.08 19.63
CA ARG A 117 1.82 22.12 18.17
C ARG A 117 3.14 22.80 17.81
N ASP A 118 3.49 23.87 18.53
CA ASP A 118 4.66 24.68 18.23
C ASP A 118 5.96 24.00 18.73
N LEU A 119 5.86 23.13 19.74
CA LEU A 119 6.95 22.27 20.21
C LEU A 119 7.20 21.06 19.31
N LEU A 120 6.15 20.55 18.67
CA LEU A 120 6.25 19.45 17.72
C LEU A 120 6.64 20.02 16.34
N GLY A 121 7.95 20.17 16.12
CA GLY A 121 8.52 20.69 14.88
C GLY A 121 8.20 19.83 13.64
N ASP A 122 8.74 20.22 12.49
CA ASP A 122 8.49 19.54 11.21
C ASP A 122 9.16 18.16 11.11
N GLU A 123 10.08 17.85 12.02
CA GLU A 123 10.72 16.54 12.14
C GLU A 123 9.75 15.43 12.58
N ILE A 124 8.66 15.78 13.25
CA ILE A 124 7.63 14.83 13.67
C ILE A 124 6.58 14.74 12.55
N GLY A 125 6.40 13.54 12.02
CA GLY A 125 5.45 13.29 10.95
C GLY A 125 4.00 13.66 11.33
N ASN A 126 3.23 14.11 10.34
CA ASN A 126 1.80 14.45 10.55
C ASN A 126 1.00 13.28 11.13
N VAL A 127 1.32 12.03 10.76
CA VAL A 127 0.68 10.84 11.31
C VAL A 127 0.85 10.77 12.84
N ALA A 128 2.07 10.99 13.34
CA ALA A 128 2.36 11.03 14.77
C ALA A 128 1.64 12.20 15.47
N LYS A 129 1.57 13.37 14.82
CA LYS A 129 0.84 14.54 15.35
C LYS A 129 -0.66 14.25 15.50
N VAL A 130 -1.31 13.64 14.50
CA VAL A 130 -2.72 13.23 14.60
C VAL A 130 -2.90 12.12 15.62
N ALA A 131 -1.96 11.17 15.73
CA ALA A 131 -2.03 10.10 16.72
C ALA A 131 -2.07 10.69 18.15
N LEU A 132 -1.27 11.72 18.42
CA LEU A 132 -1.34 12.47 19.67
C LEU A 132 -2.71 13.13 19.88
N VAL A 133 -3.31 13.75 18.85
CA VAL A 133 -4.68 14.31 18.95
C VAL A 133 -5.68 13.22 19.34
N ILE A 134 -5.62 12.05 18.70
CA ILE A 134 -6.51 10.93 19.01
C ILE A 134 -6.37 10.51 20.48
N LEU A 135 -5.15 10.42 21.00
CA LEU A 135 -4.91 10.06 22.41
C LEU A 135 -5.47 11.09 23.38
N LEU A 136 -5.27 12.38 23.09
CA LEU A 136 -5.82 13.47 23.91
C LEU A 136 -7.36 13.41 23.94
N GLU A 137 -8.00 13.19 22.79
CA GLU A 137 -9.45 13.05 22.69
C GLU A 137 -9.96 11.76 23.38
N GLN A 138 -9.24 10.65 23.27
CA GLN A 138 -9.57 9.42 24.00
C GLN A 138 -9.52 9.61 25.51
N LYS A 139 -8.53 10.36 26.02
CA LYS A 139 -8.38 10.65 27.45
C LYS A 139 -9.51 11.53 28.01
N LEU A 140 -10.05 12.45 27.20
CA LEU A 140 -11.23 13.23 27.57
C LEU A 140 -12.49 12.37 27.73
N GLY A 141 -12.51 11.14 27.19
CA GLY A 141 -13.63 10.23 27.36
C GLY A 141 -14.95 10.83 26.87
N SER A 142 -15.96 10.90 27.74
CA SER A 142 -17.27 11.51 27.44
C SER A 142 -17.21 13.02 27.22
N ASP A 143 -16.19 13.69 27.72
CA ASP A 143 -16.02 15.14 27.61
C ASP A 143 -15.42 15.54 26.25
N SER A 144 -14.92 14.56 25.49
CA SER A 144 -14.43 14.79 24.13
C SER A 144 -15.57 15.25 23.22
N LYS A 145 -15.31 16.35 22.48
CA LYS A 145 -16.21 16.81 21.42
C LYS A 145 -16.27 15.84 20.23
N TRP A 146 -15.41 14.82 20.19
CA TRP A 146 -15.36 13.74 19.21
C TRP A 146 -15.72 12.38 19.81
N ALA A 147 -16.19 12.31 21.07
CA ALA A 147 -16.49 11.04 21.74
C ALA A 147 -17.37 10.08 20.90
N PRO A 148 -18.45 10.51 20.22
CA PRO A 148 -19.26 9.62 19.38
C PRO A 148 -18.51 9.03 18.19
N TYR A 149 -17.48 9.71 17.68
CA TYR A 149 -16.60 9.20 16.64
C TYR A 149 -15.48 8.31 17.24
N ILE A 150 -14.78 8.80 18.26
CA ILE A 150 -13.64 8.10 18.87
C ILE A 150 -14.02 6.72 19.41
N ILE A 151 -15.21 6.58 20.01
CA ILE A 151 -15.67 5.27 20.53
C ILE A 151 -15.85 4.23 19.42
N ARG A 152 -16.10 4.69 18.18
CA ARG A 152 -16.31 3.84 16.99
C ARG A 152 -14.99 3.42 16.34
N LEU A 153 -13.85 4.04 16.66
CA LEU A 153 -12.56 3.60 16.13
C LEU A 153 -12.21 2.17 16.60
N PRO A 154 -11.55 1.37 15.73
CA PRO A 154 -11.12 0.02 16.09
C PRO A 154 -10.31 -0.02 17.38
N LYS A 155 -10.62 -0.99 18.23
CA LYS A 155 -9.91 -1.25 19.48
C LYS A 155 -8.59 -1.99 19.24
N PRO A 156 -7.62 -1.95 20.17
CA PRO A 156 -6.32 -2.58 19.96
C PRO A 156 -6.39 -4.07 19.60
N TRP A 157 -7.36 -4.82 20.13
CA TRP A 157 -7.54 -6.24 19.81
C TRP A 157 -8.07 -6.51 18.39
N GLU A 158 -8.71 -5.52 17.76
CA GLU A 158 -9.21 -5.57 16.37
C GLU A 158 -8.11 -5.18 15.35
N MET A 159 -6.93 -4.73 15.81
CA MET A 159 -5.83 -4.34 14.94
C MET A 159 -4.97 -5.53 14.53
N HIS A 160 -4.82 -5.71 13.22
CA HIS A 160 -4.06 -6.81 12.61
C HIS A 160 -2.86 -6.34 11.79
N ASN A 161 -2.50 -5.05 11.85
CA ASN A 161 -1.29 -4.52 11.22
C ASN A 161 -0.06 -5.32 11.65
N THR A 162 0.89 -5.54 10.73
CA THR A 162 2.11 -6.31 11.03
C THR A 162 2.98 -5.67 12.10
N ILE A 163 2.86 -4.37 12.35
CA ILE A 163 3.50 -3.71 13.49
C ILE A 163 3.03 -4.26 14.86
N PHE A 164 1.89 -4.95 14.94
CA PHE A 164 1.40 -5.59 16.17
C PHE A 164 1.63 -7.11 16.22
N TRP A 165 2.39 -7.68 15.29
CA TRP A 165 2.66 -9.11 15.24
C TRP A 165 3.82 -9.48 16.19
N SER A 166 3.66 -10.52 16.99
CA SER A 166 4.76 -11.13 17.74
C SER A 166 5.88 -11.60 16.80
N GLU A 167 7.08 -11.83 17.33
CA GLU A 167 8.19 -12.40 16.55
C GLU A 167 7.80 -13.72 15.88
N ARG A 168 7.07 -14.59 16.61
CA ARG A 168 6.54 -15.85 16.09
C ARG A 168 5.57 -15.65 14.92
N GLU A 169 4.77 -14.59 14.95
CA GLU A 169 3.85 -14.26 13.85
C GLU A 169 4.61 -13.70 12.65
N LEU A 170 5.59 -12.82 12.88
CA LEU A 170 6.44 -12.26 11.82
C LEU A 170 7.29 -13.34 11.13
N GLU A 171 7.65 -14.42 11.83
CA GLU A 171 8.38 -15.55 11.27
C GLU A 171 7.66 -16.15 10.04
N MET A 172 6.32 -16.10 10.01
CA MET A 172 5.51 -16.57 8.87
C MET A 172 5.83 -15.83 7.57
N ILE A 173 6.40 -14.62 7.65
CA ILE A 173 6.73 -13.76 6.51
C ILE A 173 8.22 -13.39 6.46
N ARG A 174 9.11 -14.07 7.22
CA ARG A 174 10.54 -13.73 7.36
C ARG A 174 11.26 -13.53 6.02
N LYS A 175 10.94 -14.33 5.01
CA LYS A 175 11.61 -14.31 3.69
C LYS A 175 11.16 -13.14 2.79
N ILE A 176 10.16 -12.37 3.19
CA ILE A 176 9.56 -11.29 2.39
C ILE A 176 10.02 -9.94 2.93
N SER A 177 10.09 -8.92 2.05
CA SER A 177 10.47 -7.56 2.44
C SER A 177 9.60 -6.97 3.56
N LEU A 178 8.33 -7.41 3.64
CA LEU A 178 7.39 -6.98 4.67
C LEU A 178 7.89 -7.24 6.10
N PHE A 179 8.70 -8.28 6.33
CA PHE A 179 9.28 -8.54 7.65
C PHE A 179 10.12 -7.35 8.13
N GLU A 180 11.11 -6.96 7.32
CA GLU A 180 11.98 -5.81 7.59
C GLU A 180 11.21 -4.49 7.59
N GLU A 181 10.26 -4.32 6.67
CA GLU A 181 9.39 -3.13 6.63
C GLU A 181 8.60 -2.95 7.93
N SER A 182 8.10 -4.06 8.51
CA SER A 182 7.35 -4.05 9.77
C SER A 182 8.24 -3.64 10.95
N LEU A 183 9.46 -4.18 11.03
CA LEU A 183 10.42 -3.81 12.07
C LEU A 183 10.84 -2.35 11.95
N ASN A 184 11.15 -1.89 10.74
CA ASN A 184 11.54 -0.51 10.48
C ASN A 184 10.42 0.48 10.82
N GLN A 185 9.17 0.15 10.53
CA GLN A 185 8.04 1.00 10.91
C GLN A 185 7.87 1.06 12.43
N ARG A 186 8.03 -0.06 13.17
CA ARG A 186 8.04 -0.03 14.65
C ARG A 186 9.11 0.90 15.19
N SER A 187 10.34 0.78 14.69
CA SER A 187 11.45 1.63 15.12
C SER A 187 11.22 3.11 14.76
N GLN A 188 10.56 3.41 13.64
CA GLN A 188 10.18 4.79 13.30
C GLN A 188 9.14 5.34 14.28
N ILE A 189 8.09 4.56 14.57
CA ILE A 189 7.04 4.95 15.52
C ILE A 189 7.65 5.19 16.91
N GLU A 190 8.58 4.32 17.34
CA GLU A 190 9.30 4.48 18.61
C GLU A 190 10.15 5.76 18.65
N ARG A 191 10.88 6.07 17.57
CA ARG A 191 11.63 7.33 17.48
C ARG A 191 10.72 8.56 17.57
N GLU A 192 9.60 8.55 16.83
CA GLU A 192 8.63 9.66 16.89
C GLU A 192 7.98 9.78 18.26
N PHE A 193 7.69 8.65 18.92
CA PHE A 193 7.16 8.63 20.28
C PHE A 193 8.14 9.22 21.28
N LEU A 194 9.42 8.85 21.22
CA LEU A 194 10.46 9.39 22.09
C LEU A 194 10.68 10.90 21.86
N ALA A 195 10.64 11.34 20.59
CA ALA A 195 10.70 12.77 20.27
C ALA A 195 9.50 13.55 20.83
N ILE A 196 8.29 12.99 20.74
CA ILE A 196 7.09 13.58 21.37
C ILE A 196 7.24 13.61 22.90
N LYS A 197 7.74 12.53 23.52
CA LYS A 197 7.99 12.49 24.96
C LYS A 197 8.91 13.63 25.40
N GLN A 198 10.01 13.81 24.68
CA GLN A 198 10.99 14.85 24.96
C GLN A 198 10.39 16.26 24.76
N ALA A 199 9.68 16.48 23.65
CA ALA A 199 9.07 17.78 23.37
C ALA A 199 8.00 18.18 24.41
N LEU A 200 7.35 17.20 25.05
CA LEU A 200 6.27 17.41 26.00
C LEU A 200 6.68 17.19 27.47
N GLU A 201 7.98 17.20 27.79
CA GLU A 201 8.47 17.12 29.17
C GLU A 201 7.89 18.22 30.07
N THR A 202 7.53 19.37 29.49
CA THR A 202 6.89 20.50 30.20
C THR A 202 5.38 20.30 30.44
N PHE A 203 4.79 19.20 29.96
CA PHE A 203 3.39 18.80 30.12
C PHE A 203 3.28 17.39 30.73
N PRO A 204 3.75 17.18 31.98
CA PRO A 204 3.82 15.86 32.61
C PRO A 204 2.46 15.16 32.68
N GLU A 205 1.37 15.92 32.88
CA GLU A 205 0.01 15.38 32.92
C GLU A 205 -0.42 14.70 31.62
N ILE A 206 0.13 15.13 30.47
CA ILE A 206 -0.13 14.52 29.17
C ILE A 206 0.77 13.30 29.03
N ILE A 207 2.08 13.44 29.26
CA ILE A 207 3.03 12.40 28.90
C ILE A 207 3.00 11.18 29.83
N ASP A 208 2.70 11.37 31.11
CA ASP A 208 2.57 10.29 32.08
C ASP A 208 1.34 9.41 31.79
N SER A 209 0.39 9.93 31.02
CA SER A 209 -0.83 9.21 30.64
C SER A 209 -0.73 8.45 29.32
N ILE A 210 0.37 8.59 28.57
CA ILE A 210 0.53 7.98 27.26
C ILE A 210 1.70 6.99 27.31
N ASN A 211 1.39 5.71 27.12
CA ASN A 211 2.40 4.68 26.91
C ASN A 211 2.62 4.43 25.40
N PHE A 212 3.66 3.64 25.09
CA PHE A 212 4.05 3.37 23.72
C PHE A 212 3.00 2.53 22.97
N ASP A 213 2.32 1.59 23.64
CA ASP A 213 1.31 0.73 23.02
C ASP A 213 0.08 1.54 22.58
N ASP A 214 -0.37 2.47 23.43
CA ASP A 214 -1.46 3.40 23.11
C ASP A 214 -1.08 4.31 21.93
N PHE A 215 0.16 4.83 21.94
CA PHE A 215 0.66 5.62 20.82
C PHE A 215 0.76 4.83 19.52
N MET A 216 1.27 3.60 19.57
CA MET A 216 1.34 2.72 18.40
C MET A 216 -0.06 2.35 17.90
N HIS A 217 -1.03 2.16 18.79
CA HIS A 217 -2.44 1.97 18.44
C HIS A 217 -3.01 3.20 17.72
N ALA A 218 -2.86 4.39 18.30
CA ALA A 218 -3.32 5.63 17.69
C ALA A 218 -2.61 5.88 16.34
N TYR A 219 -1.32 5.60 16.23
CA TYR A 219 -0.57 5.70 14.99
C TYR A 219 -1.13 4.79 13.89
N ALA A 220 -1.48 3.56 14.24
CA ALA A 220 -2.09 2.61 13.31
C ALA A 220 -3.50 3.03 12.89
N LEU A 221 -4.28 3.63 13.80
CA LEU A 221 -5.57 4.23 13.47
C LEU A 221 -5.41 5.32 12.42
N VAL A 222 -4.46 6.24 12.61
CA VAL A 222 -4.20 7.31 11.64
C VAL A 222 -3.69 6.74 10.32
N THR A 223 -2.72 5.83 10.36
CA THR A 223 -2.13 5.24 9.13
C THR A 223 -3.18 4.50 8.28
N SER A 224 -4.14 3.82 8.93
CA SER A 224 -5.19 3.06 8.24
C SER A 224 -6.38 3.90 7.78
N ARG A 225 -6.60 5.09 8.36
CA ARG A 225 -7.86 5.86 8.22
C ARG A 225 -7.70 7.32 7.82
N ALA A 226 -6.48 7.84 7.75
CA ALA A 226 -6.28 9.23 7.38
C ALA A 226 -6.21 9.43 5.87
N TRP A 227 -6.77 10.54 5.40
CA TRP A 227 -6.56 11.05 4.05
C TRP A 227 -5.71 12.31 4.11
N ARG A 228 -4.83 12.42 3.12
CA ARG A 228 -4.01 13.61 2.94
C ARG A 228 -4.78 14.66 2.14
N SER A 229 -4.78 15.87 2.66
CA SER A 229 -5.27 17.09 1.99
C SER A 229 -4.18 18.16 2.01
N THR A 230 -4.51 19.37 1.55
CA THR A 230 -3.64 20.54 1.70
C THR A 230 -3.36 20.88 3.17
N LYS A 231 -4.21 20.43 4.10
CA LYS A 231 -4.08 20.61 5.55
C LYS A 231 -3.24 19.52 6.25
N GLY A 232 -2.67 18.58 5.49
CA GLY A 232 -1.94 17.44 6.02
C GLY A 232 -2.79 16.17 6.10
N ASP A 233 -2.40 15.24 6.96
CA ASP A 233 -3.12 13.98 7.17
C ASP A 233 -4.30 14.21 8.13
N SER A 234 -5.47 13.67 7.79
CA SER A 234 -6.69 13.91 8.58
C SER A 234 -7.60 12.68 8.59
N LEU A 235 -8.16 12.34 9.75
CA LEU A 235 -9.28 11.40 9.81
C LEU A 235 -10.55 12.16 9.46
N ILE A 236 -11.35 11.58 8.56
CA ILE A 236 -12.58 12.17 8.08
C ILE A 236 -13.73 11.32 8.65
N PRO A 237 -14.38 11.74 9.75
CA PRO A 237 -15.44 10.97 10.36
C PRO A 237 -16.48 10.56 9.33
N PHE A 238 -16.92 9.30 9.41
CA PHE A 238 -17.89 8.65 8.53
C PHE A 238 -17.32 8.23 7.16
N ALA A 239 -16.48 9.05 6.52
CA ALA A 239 -15.78 8.62 5.30
C ALA A 239 -14.80 7.48 5.60
N ASP A 240 -14.18 7.49 6.77
CA ASP A 240 -13.26 6.45 7.23
C ASP A 240 -13.92 5.10 7.55
N PHE A 241 -15.25 5.00 7.49
CA PHE A 241 -15.99 3.75 7.62
C PHE A 241 -16.17 3.01 6.28
N LEU A 242 -15.87 3.65 5.14
CA LEU A 242 -15.89 3.01 3.83
C LEU A 242 -14.75 2.00 3.72
N ASN A 243 -15.04 0.79 3.26
CA ASN A 243 -14.06 -0.28 3.13
C ASN A 243 -13.41 -0.35 1.74
N HIS A 244 -12.32 -1.09 1.64
CA HIS A 244 -11.49 -1.19 0.44
C HIS A 244 -12.05 -2.14 -0.61
N ASP A 245 -12.04 -1.70 -1.87
CA ASP A 245 -12.02 -2.55 -3.05
C ASP A 245 -10.94 -2.08 -4.04
N GLY A 246 -10.07 -3.00 -4.46
CA GLY A 246 -9.00 -2.74 -5.42
C GLY A 246 -9.53 -2.39 -6.82
N ALA A 247 -10.74 -2.83 -7.17
CA ALA A 247 -11.38 -2.59 -8.46
C ALA A 247 -12.19 -1.27 -8.52
N SER A 248 -12.81 -0.86 -7.41
CA SER A 248 -13.56 0.41 -7.28
C SER A 248 -12.78 1.62 -7.76
N LYS A 249 -13.35 2.48 -8.59
CA LYS A 249 -12.80 3.78 -9.00
C LYS A 249 -13.20 4.92 -8.07
N SER A 250 -14.09 4.68 -7.11
CA SER A 250 -14.46 5.66 -6.09
C SER A 250 -13.30 5.90 -5.14
N LEU A 251 -13.08 7.17 -4.82
CA LEU A 251 -12.04 7.66 -3.91
C LEU A 251 -12.69 8.71 -3.00
N VAL A 252 -12.07 8.97 -1.86
CA VAL A 252 -12.35 10.21 -1.12
C VAL A 252 -11.65 11.35 -1.85
N LEU A 253 -12.43 12.33 -2.25
CA LEU A 253 -11.99 13.55 -2.92
C LEU A 253 -12.04 14.70 -1.92
N ASN A 254 -11.04 15.57 -1.96
CA ASN A 254 -10.99 16.79 -1.14
C ASN A 254 -11.21 17.99 -2.06
N ASP A 255 -12.20 18.81 -1.73
CA ASP A 255 -12.51 20.08 -2.39
C ASP A 255 -12.12 21.21 -1.43
N ASP A 256 -10.91 21.75 -1.63
CA ASP A 256 -10.39 22.84 -0.80
C ASP A 256 -11.18 24.14 -0.99
N ASP A 257 -11.77 24.39 -2.15
CA ASP A 257 -12.57 25.61 -2.38
C ASP A 257 -13.86 25.55 -1.57
N LYS A 258 -14.52 24.39 -1.55
CA LYS A 258 -15.75 24.15 -0.77
C LYS A 258 -15.48 23.72 0.67
N GLN A 259 -14.22 23.48 1.05
CA GLN A 259 -13.81 22.98 2.36
C GLN A 259 -14.57 21.70 2.77
N LEU A 260 -14.68 20.74 1.85
CA LEU A 260 -15.37 19.46 2.10
C LEU A 260 -14.67 18.28 1.43
N SER A 261 -14.85 17.11 2.03
CA SER A 261 -14.50 15.83 1.43
C SER A 261 -15.76 15.18 0.86
N GLU A 262 -15.66 14.60 -0.32
CA GLU A 262 -16.77 13.90 -0.97
C GLU A 262 -16.37 12.55 -1.56
N VAL A 263 -17.35 11.66 -1.69
CA VAL A 263 -17.19 10.37 -2.37
C VAL A 263 -18.24 10.29 -3.46
N ILE A 264 -17.79 10.00 -4.69
CA ILE A 264 -18.66 9.85 -5.85
C ILE A 264 -18.73 8.37 -6.22
N ALA A 265 -19.94 7.87 -6.48
CA ALA A 265 -20.18 6.50 -6.92
C ALA A 265 -19.55 6.24 -8.29
N ASP A 266 -18.78 5.16 -8.40
CA ASP A 266 -18.19 4.72 -9.65
C ASP A 266 -19.04 3.71 -10.42
N ARG A 267 -20.09 3.20 -9.78
CA ARG A 267 -21.07 2.24 -10.29
C ARG A 267 -22.40 2.40 -9.56
N ASP A 268 -23.40 1.67 -10.01
CA ASP A 268 -24.69 1.57 -9.33
C ASP A 268 -24.59 0.66 -8.09
N TYR A 269 -25.33 1.00 -7.03
CA TYR A 269 -25.50 0.19 -5.83
C TYR A 269 -26.98 -0.03 -5.54
N ALA A 270 -27.35 -1.27 -5.25
CA ALA A 270 -28.69 -1.60 -4.77
C ALA A 270 -28.83 -1.30 -3.26
N PRO A 271 -30.04 -1.02 -2.75
CA PRO A 271 -30.26 -0.91 -1.31
C PRO A 271 -29.77 -2.17 -0.57
N GLY A 272 -29.04 -1.98 0.52
CA GLY A 272 -28.40 -3.04 1.30
C GLY A 272 -27.05 -3.53 0.75
N GLU A 273 -26.57 -3.01 -0.38
CA GLU A 273 -25.27 -3.37 -0.93
C GLU A 273 -24.12 -2.64 -0.20
N HIS A 274 -22.98 -3.32 -0.03
CA HIS A 274 -21.79 -2.72 0.56
C HIS A 274 -21.22 -1.64 -0.36
N VAL A 275 -21.01 -0.45 0.18
CA VAL A 275 -20.35 0.64 -0.54
C VAL A 275 -18.86 0.62 -0.24
N LEU A 276 -18.05 0.44 -1.28
CA LEU A 276 -16.61 0.26 -1.19
C LEU A 276 -15.88 1.33 -2.02
N ILE A 277 -14.75 1.78 -1.50
CA ILE A 277 -13.86 2.73 -2.18
C ILE A 277 -12.49 2.10 -2.39
N ARG A 278 -11.66 2.69 -3.25
CA ARG A 278 -10.24 2.32 -3.33
C ARG A 278 -9.42 3.19 -2.38
N TYR A 279 -8.81 2.56 -1.37
CA TYR A 279 -7.80 3.23 -0.53
C TYR A 279 -6.53 3.60 -1.32
N GLY A 280 -6.13 2.73 -2.24
CA GLY A 280 -5.01 2.92 -3.14
C GLY A 280 -4.76 1.68 -3.98
N LYS A 281 -3.76 1.74 -4.85
CA LYS A 281 -3.29 0.58 -5.62
C LYS A 281 -2.18 -0.12 -4.82
N TYR A 282 -2.58 -0.73 -3.72
CA TYR A 282 -1.69 -1.28 -2.69
C TYR A 282 -1.58 -2.79 -2.81
N SER A 283 -0.36 -3.32 -2.69
CA SER A 283 -0.13 -4.77 -2.58
C SER A 283 -0.60 -5.30 -1.23
N ASN A 284 -0.75 -6.62 -1.10
CA ASN A 284 -1.04 -7.22 0.21
C ASN A 284 0.01 -6.84 1.26
N ALA A 285 1.28 -6.64 0.90
CA ALA A 285 2.29 -6.18 1.85
C ALA A 285 1.93 -4.81 2.47
N THR A 286 1.55 -3.83 1.64
CA THR A 286 1.10 -2.52 2.11
C THR A 286 -0.23 -2.61 2.86
N LEU A 287 -1.19 -3.41 2.40
CA LEU A 287 -2.48 -3.59 3.08
C LEU A 287 -2.29 -4.20 4.48
N MET A 288 -1.40 -5.17 4.63
CA MET A 288 -1.08 -5.79 5.91
C MET A 288 -0.33 -4.84 6.85
N LEU A 289 0.60 -4.04 6.32
CA LEU A 289 1.37 -3.10 7.11
C LEU A 289 0.50 -1.93 7.62
N ASP A 290 -0.19 -1.27 6.70
CA ASP A 290 -0.84 0.02 6.97
C ASP A 290 -2.33 -0.13 7.38
N PHE A 291 -3.02 -1.19 6.94
CA PHE A 291 -4.46 -1.37 7.17
C PHE A 291 -4.83 -2.62 7.98
N GLY A 292 -3.92 -3.59 8.12
CA GLY A 292 -4.16 -4.81 8.89
C GLY A 292 -5.07 -5.83 8.19
N PHE A 293 -5.10 -5.90 6.87
CA PHE A 293 -5.80 -6.97 6.16
C PHE A 293 -5.06 -7.39 4.88
N ALA A 294 -5.43 -8.53 4.31
CA ALA A 294 -4.93 -9.02 3.03
C ALA A 294 -6.07 -9.61 2.20
N LEU A 295 -6.04 -9.40 0.89
CA LEU A 295 -7.04 -9.95 -0.02
C LEU A 295 -6.59 -11.32 -0.55
N PRO A 296 -7.50 -12.32 -0.67
CA PRO A 296 -7.15 -13.62 -1.24
C PRO A 296 -6.53 -13.54 -2.64
N TYR A 297 -7.03 -12.59 -3.45
CA TYR A 297 -6.49 -12.27 -4.77
C TYR A 297 -6.43 -10.75 -4.94
N ASN A 298 -5.24 -10.17 -4.86
CA ASN A 298 -5.03 -8.74 -5.03
C ASN A 298 -4.40 -8.43 -6.39
N ILE A 299 -5.14 -7.71 -7.25
CA ILE A 299 -4.68 -7.29 -8.59
C ILE A 299 -3.52 -6.28 -8.56
N HIS A 300 -3.21 -5.71 -7.40
CA HIS A 300 -2.12 -4.76 -7.19
C HIS A 300 -0.93 -5.37 -6.44
N ASP A 301 -0.90 -6.69 -6.24
CA ASP A 301 0.26 -7.35 -5.68
C ASP A 301 1.53 -7.06 -6.49
N GLN A 302 2.63 -7.03 -5.77
CA GLN A 302 3.97 -6.88 -6.31
C GLN A 302 4.93 -7.66 -5.42
N VAL A 303 6.02 -8.15 -6.01
CA VAL A 303 7.10 -8.83 -5.27
C VAL A 303 8.40 -8.07 -5.45
N LEU A 304 9.16 -7.90 -4.38
CA LEU A 304 10.52 -7.36 -4.42
C LEU A 304 11.49 -8.53 -4.61
N VAL A 305 12.22 -8.55 -5.72
CA VAL A 305 13.27 -9.54 -5.96
C VAL A 305 14.64 -8.88 -5.88
N GLN A 306 15.56 -9.51 -5.16
CA GLN A 306 16.96 -9.09 -5.14
C GLN A 306 17.75 -10.04 -6.04
N VAL A 307 18.29 -9.50 -7.15
CA VAL A 307 19.04 -10.32 -8.10
C VAL A 307 20.48 -10.45 -7.62
N LYS A 308 20.88 -11.68 -7.28
CA LYS A 308 22.24 -11.98 -6.82
C LYS A 308 23.21 -11.94 -8.00
N THR A 309 24.44 -11.49 -7.73
CA THR A 309 25.56 -11.65 -8.67
C THR A 309 25.88 -13.13 -8.82
N VAL A 310 26.47 -13.50 -9.95
CA VAL A 310 26.96 -14.86 -10.18
C VAL A 310 28.14 -15.12 -9.25
N GLU A 311 28.17 -16.30 -8.59
CA GLU A 311 29.29 -16.71 -7.74
C GLU A 311 30.59 -16.80 -8.56
N ASP A 312 31.71 -16.43 -7.93
CA ASP A 312 33.06 -16.43 -8.53
C ASP A 312 33.21 -15.61 -9.82
N ASP A 313 32.29 -14.68 -10.09
CA ASP A 313 32.39 -13.78 -11.25
C ASP A 313 33.51 -12.74 -11.06
N PRO A 314 34.61 -12.81 -11.85
CA PRO A 314 35.75 -11.90 -11.71
C PRO A 314 35.39 -10.44 -12.04
N LEU A 315 34.24 -10.22 -12.70
CA LEU A 315 33.74 -8.89 -13.04
C LEU A 315 32.62 -8.42 -12.12
N ALA A 316 32.23 -9.17 -11.09
CA ALA A 316 31.08 -8.87 -10.23
C ALA A 316 31.12 -7.44 -9.69
N ARG A 317 32.26 -7.02 -9.15
CA ARG A 317 32.47 -5.65 -8.64
C ARG A 317 32.25 -4.59 -9.73
N ARG A 318 32.87 -4.78 -10.90
CA ARG A 318 32.79 -3.84 -12.02
C ARG A 318 31.37 -3.76 -12.59
N LYS A 319 30.65 -4.88 -12.67
CA LYS A 319 29.24 -4.96 -13.08
C LYS A 319 28.35 -4.17 -12.12
N LEU A 320 28.54 -4.35 -10.82
CA LEU A 320 27.74 -3.67 -9.80
C LEU A 320 28.03 -2.16 -9.76
N GLU A 321 29.30 -1.75 -9.79
CA GLU A 321 29.70 -0.34 -9.86
C GLU A 321 29.15 0.33 -11.13
N LEU A 322 29.23 -0.36 -12.28
CA LEU A 322 28.68 0.14 -13.53
C LEU A 322 27.16 0.33 -13.44
N TRP A 323 26.45 -0.66 -12.91
CA TRP A 323 25.01 -0.56 -12.70
C TRP A 323 24.63 0.60 -11.78
N GLN A 324 25.30 0.72 -10.63
CA GLN A 324 25.07 1.80 -9.67
C GLN A 324 25.29 3.18 -10.28
N ARG A 325 26.33 3.37 -11.09
CA ARG A 325 26.59 4.62 -11.81
C ARG A 325 25.52 4.95 -12.84
N SER A 326 24.98 3.93 -13.52
CA SER A 326 23.93 4.10 -14.53
C SER A 326 22.55 4.42 -13.91
N CYS A 327 22.33 4.00 -12.66
CA CYS A 327 21.16 4.36 -11.88
C CYS A 327 21.30 5.77 -11.32
N THR A 328 21.22 6.80 -12.17
CA THR A 328 21.10 8.20 -11.74
C THR A 328 19.87 8.33 -10.82
N SER A 329 20.10 8.57 -9.52
CA SER A 329 19.11 8.87 -8.48
C SER A 329 18.29 7.71 -7.87
N THR A 330 18.74 6.45 -7.90
CA THR A 330 17.98 5.32 -7.27
C THR A 330 18.70 4.56 -6.15
N THR A 331 19.81 5.07 -5.59
CA THR A 331 20.19 4.74 -4.20
C THR A 331 19.23 5.48 -3.28
N LYS A 332 18.02 4.96 -3.26
CA LYS A 332 16.87 5.57 -2.64
C LYS A 332 16.86 5.09 -1.20
N TYR A 333 17.40 5.91 -0.31
CA TYR A 333 17.21 5.80 1.13
C TYR A 333 15.72 6.00 1.39
N VAL A 334 14.92 4.94 1.28
CA VAL A 334 13.49 4.95 1.64
C VAL A 334 13.43 4.50 3.08
N ASN A 335 12.92 5.33 3.99
CA ASN A 335 12.57 4.89 5.34
C ASN A 335 13.71 4.19 6.12
N GLY A 336 14.98 4.56 5.88
CA GLY A 336 16.13 3.91 6.54
C GLY A 336 16.66 2.64 5.86
N ILE A 337 16.07 2.21 4.73
CA ILE A 337 16.49 0.98 4.03
C ILE A 337 17.50 1.33 2.93
N TYR A 338 18.70 0.77 3.05
CA TYR A 338 19.65 0.71 1.94
C TYR A 338 19.24 -0.43 1.01
N PHE A 339 18.56 -0.11 -0.09
CA PHE A 339 18.38 -1.09 -1.15
C PHE A 339 19.71 -1.20 -1.89
N PRO A 340 20.41 -2.35 -1.84
CA PRO A 340 21.48 -2.58 -2.77
C PRO A 340 20.90 -2.42 -4.18
N GLY A 341 21.64 -1.79 -5.09
CA GLY A 341 21.13 -1.40 -6.41
C GLY A 341 20.55 -2.55 -7.24
N ASN A 342 20.64 -3.80 -6.79
CA ASN A 342 20.16 -5.02 -7.44
C ASN A 342 18.74 -5.48 -7.02
N SER A 343 17.95 -4.65 -6.35
CA SER A 343 16.54 -4.98 -6.02
C SER A 343 15.54 -4.42 -7.03
N PHE A 344 14.57 -5.22 -7.44
CA PHE A 344 13.58 -4.89 -8.46
C PHE A 344 12.17 -5.28 -8.02
N THR A 345 11.21 -4.37 -8.20
CA THR A 345 9.80 -4.68 -7.99
C THR A 345 9.18 -5.26 -9.26
N ILE A 346 8.55 -6.42 -9.13
CA ILE A 346 7.89 -7.12 -10.23
C ILE A 346 6.39 -7.19 -9.94
N ARG A 347 5.59 -7.11 -11.01
CA ARG A 347 4.14 -7.30 -10.98
C ARG A 347 3.76 -8.45 -11.91
N GLU A 348 2.55 -8.95 -11.74
CA GLU A 348 2.03 -10.07 -12.53
C GLU A 348 2.14 -9.80 -14.04
N VAL A 349 2.75 -10.74 -14.75
CA VAL A 349 2.93 -10.67 -16.20
C VAL A 349 1.70 -11.28 -16.86
N LYS A 350 0.77 -10.42 -17.32
CA LYS A 350 -0.54 -10.84 -17.85
C LYS A 350 -0.50 -11.62 -19.17
N SER A 351 0.60 -11.53 -19.92
CA SER A 351 0.75 -12.27 -21.17
C SER A 351 2.17 -12.79 -21.29
N ALA A 352 2.32 -14.09 -21.50
CA ALA A 352 3.61 -14.69 -21.83
C ALA A 352 4.09 -14.25 -23.24
N THR A 353 3.16 -13.79 -24.09
CA THR A 353 3.44 -13.35 -25.47
C THR A 353 3.11 -11.87 -25.66
N GLY A 354 4.04 -11.08 -26.18
CA GLY A 354 3.81 -9.68 -26.54
C GLY A 354 5.00 -8.75 -26.26
N LYS A 355 5.43 -7.99 -27.28
CA LYS A 355 6.49 -6.99 -27.15
C LYS A 355 6.10 -5.93 -26.13
N GLY A 356 6.93 -5.73 -25.10
CA GLY A 356 6.79 -4.63 -24.12
C GLY A 356 5.86 -4.89 -22.93
N ARG A 357 5.27 -6.07 -22.79
CA ARG A 357 4.42 -6.47 -21.65
C ARG A 357 5.05 -7.65 -20.88
N GLY A 358 6.20 -7.42 -20.28
CA GLY A 358 6.97 -8.46 -19.58
C GLY A 358 7.64 -7.90 -18.32
N LEU A 359 8.80 -8.45 -17.98
CA LEU A 359 9.60 -7.98 -16.86
C LEU A 359 10.07 -6.52 -17.00
N PRO A 360 10.28 -5.81 -15.87
CA PRO A 360 10.81 -4.45 -15.87
C PRO A 360 12.06 -4.33 -16.76
N GLN A 361 12.13 -3.25 -17.55
CA GLN A 361 13.25 -3.04 -18.46
C GLN A 361 14.58 -2.90 -17.72
N SER A 362 14.57 -2.28 -16.53
CA SER A 362 15.74 -2.17 -15.65
C SER A 362 16.25 -3.54 -15.20
N LEU A 363 15.34 -4.45 -14.85
CA LEU A 363 15.69 -5.82 -14.46
C LEU A 363 16.35 -6.59 -15.62
N ARG A 364 15.80 -6.47 -16.84
CA ARG A 364 16.39 -7.11 -18.03
C ARG A 364 17.74 -6.50 -18.41
N ALA A 365 17.89 -5.18 -18.26
CA ALA A 365 19.16 -4.50 -18.46
C ALA A 365 20.22 -4.99 -17.45
N PHE A 366 19.83 -5.13 -16.18
CA PHE A 366 20.73 -5.67 -15.16
C PHE A 366 21.16 -7.10 -15.46
N ALA A 367 20.23 -7.95 -15.90
CA ALA A 367 20.54 -9.32 -16.33
C ALA A 367 21.57 -9.38 -17.47
N ARG A 368 21.49 -8.46 -18.46
CA ARG A 368 22.47 -8.37 -19.54
C ARG A 368 23.85 -7.98 -19.02
N ILE A 369 23.93 -7.04 -18.08
CA ILE A 369 25.20 -6.70 -17.42
C ILE A 369 25.76 -7.90 -16.66
N LEU A 370 24.91 -8.66 -15.96
CA LEU A 370 25.33 -9.89 -15.27
C LEU A 370 25.85 -10.95 -16.23
N SER A 371 25.31 -11.03 -17.45
CA SER A 371 25.77 -12.01 -18.44
C SER A 371 27.20 -11.74 -18.93
N CYS A 372 27.67 -10.48 -18.94
CA CYS A 372 28.97 -10.11 -19.52
C CYS A 372 30.15 -10.90 -18.93
N THR A 373 31.01 -11.50 -19.77
CA THR A 373 32.15 -12.32 -19.35
C THR A 373 33.49 -11.62 -19.60
N SER A 374 33.49 -10.48 -20.29
CA SER A 374 34.70 -9.70 -20.54
C SER A 374 34.52 -8.20 -20.24
N PRO A 375 35.61 -7.49 -19.89
CA PRO A 375 35.63 -6.03 -19.83
C PRO A 375 35.18 -5.34 -21.12
N GLN A 376 35.43 -5.95 -22.27
CA GLN A 376 35.08 -5.37 -23.57
C GLN A 376 33.56 -5.35 -23.75
N GLU A 377 32.85 -6.43 -23.43
CA GLU A 377 31.39 -6.44 -23.51
C GLU A 377 30.75 -5.37 -22.60
N LEU A 378 31.30 -5.13 -21.41
CA LEU A 378 30.86 -4.04 -20.54
C LEU A 378 31.10 -2.66 -21.17
N ASN A 379 32.24 -2.46 -21.83
CA ASN A 379 32.55 -1.22 -22.53
C ASN A 379 31.63 -1.02 -23.76
N ASP A 380 31.26 -2.11 -24.44
CA ASP A 380 30.33 -2.07 -25.57
C ASP A 380 28.94 -1.61 -25.11
N LEU A 381 28.46 -2.10 -23.95
CA LEU A 381 27.21 -1.64 -23.33
C LEU A 381 27.26 -0.15 -22.98
N CYS A 382 28.38 0.34 -22.43
CA CYS A 382 28.58 1.77 -22.16
C CYS A 382 28.55 2.60 -23.45
N THR A 383 29.19 2.09 -24.51
CA THR A 383 29.26 2.76 -25.82
C THR A 383 27.87 2.82 -26.47
N GLU A 384 27.10 1.72 -26.39
CA GLU A 384 25.70 1.70 -26.82
C GLU A 384 24.86 2.74 -26.07
N ALA A 385 25.00 2.81 -24.76
CA ALA A 385 24.27 3.78 -23.95
C ALA A 385 24.64 5.22 -24.31
N ALA A 386 25.94 5.51 -24.45
CA ALA A 386 26.45 6.85 -24.80
C ALA A 386 26.00 7.32 -26.19
N ASN A 387 25.92 6.41 -27.16
CA ASN A 387 25.45 6.69 -28.52
C ASN A 387 23.92 6.65 -28.65
N GLY A 388 23.22 6.19 -27.62
CA GLY A 388 21.77 6.00 -27.59
C GLY A 388 21.07 7.01 -26.69
N ASP A 389 20.13 6.53 -25.87
CA ASP A 389 19.33 7.35 -24.95
C ASP A 389 19.95 7.47 -23.54
N GLY A 390 21.24 7.19 -23.40
CA GLY A 390 21.97 7.25 -22.14
C GLY A 390 21.68 6.10 -21.16
N ARG A 391 20.78 5.17 -21.50
CA ARG A 391 20.35 4.09 -20.61
C ARG A 391 21.13 2.80 -20.87
N LEU A 392 21.83 2.32 -19.85
CA LEU A 392 22.70 1.16 -19.94
C LEU A 392 21.93 -0.14 -20.23
N ALA A 393 22.45 -0.94 -21.17
CA ALA A 393 21.97 -2.29 -21.51
C ALA A 393 20.46 -2.39 -21.78
N ARG A 394 19.86 -1.30 -22.26
CA ARG A 394 18.41 -1.20 -22.44
C ARG A 394 17.91 -2.07 -23.59
N ILE A 395 18.72 -2.18 -24.64
CA ILE A 395 18.40 -2.87 -25.90
C ILE A 395 18.82 -4.34 -25.76
N PRO A 396 18.08 -5.30 -26.36
CA PRO A 396 18.53 -6.69 -26.45
C PRO A 396 19.93 -6.81 -27.04
N LEU A 397 20.73 -7.74 -26.50
CA LEU A 397 22.08 -7.99 -27.02
C LEU A 397 22.02 -8.47 -28.47
N LYS A 398 22.96 -8.00 -29.30
CA LYS A 398 23.09 -8.44 -30.70
C LYS A 398 23.40 -9.93 -30.81
N ASN A 399 24.13 -10.47 -29.84
CA ASN A 399 24.38 -11.90 -29.75
C ASN A 399 23.20 -12.56 -29.01
N LEU A 400 22.39 -13.30 -29.77
CA LEU A 400 21.18 -13.96 -29.25
C LEU A 400 21.49 -14.96 -28.12
N ASN A 401 22.57 -15.73 -28.23
CA ASN A 401 22.97 -16.66 -27.18
C ASN A 401 23.25 -15.93 -25.86
N ARG A 402 23.88 -14.74 -25.91
CA ARG A 402 24.14 -13.91 -24.73
C ARG A 402 22.87 -13.29 -24.16
N GLU A 403 21.92 -12.92 -25.02
CA GLU A 403 20.60 -12.44 -24.57
C GLU A 403 19.83 -13.56 -23.85
N VAL A 404 19.88 -14.79 -24.36
CA VAL A 404 19.29 -15.97 -23.72
C VAL A 404 19.98 -16.26 -22.38
N GLU A 405 21.32 -16.28 -22.34
CA GLU A 405 22.09 -16.47 -21.09
C GLU A 405 21.72 -15.43 -20.02
N ALA A 406 21.59 -14.16 -20.40
CA ALA A 406 21.15 -13.10 -19.48
C ALA A 406 19.79 -13.42 -18.83
N HIS A 407 18.82 -13.88 -19.62
CA HIS A 407 17.48 -14.20 -19.11
C HIS A 407 17.43 -15.55 -18.38
N GLN A 408 18.33 -16.49 -18.70
CA GLN A 408 18.51 -17.73 -17.93
C GLN A 408 19.03 -17.48 -16.51
N ILE A 409 19.88 -16.47 -16.30
CA ILE A 409 20.30 -16.04 -14.94
C ILE A 409 19.07 -15.66 -14.10
N LEU A 410 18.17 -14.85 -14.64
CA LEU A 410 16.92 -14.47 -13.95
C LEU A 410 16.02 -15.68 -13.72
N LEU A 411 15.87 -16.53 -14.73
CA LEU A 411 15.02 -17.72 -14.67
C LEU A 411 15.46 -18.66 -13.55
N SER A 412 16.76 -18.90 -13.41
CA SER A 412 17.31 -19.75 -12.33
C SER A 412 16.98 -19.18 -10.96
N GLN A 413 17.20 -17.87 -10.75
CA GLN A 413 16.92 -17.23 -9.47
C GLN A 413 15.41 -17.20 -9.16
N PHE A 414 14.55 -17.01 -10.15
CA PHE A 414 13.10 -17.01 -9.93
C PHE A 414 12.55 -18.40 -9.64
N LYS A 415 13.10 -19.46 -10.25
CA LYS A 415 12.75 -20.84 -9.89
C LYS A 415 13.10 -21.14 -8.43
N GLN A 416 14.29 -20.74 -7.98
CA GLN A 416 14.67 -20.86 -6.58
C GLN A 416 13.69 -20.10 -5.66
N HIS A 417 13.34 -18.86 -5.98
CA HIS A 417 12.35 -18.12 -5.19
C HIS A 417 10.97 -18.80 -5.20
N VAL A 418 10.52 -19.36 -6.32
CA VAL A 418 9.26 -20.12 -6.37
C VAL A 418 9.28 -21.27 -5.37
N GLU A 419 10.35 -22.08 -5.35
CA GLU A 419 10.51 -23.20 -4.40
C GLU A 419 10.54 -22.71 -2.95
N GLU A 420 11.25 -21.60 -2.68
CA GLU A 420 11.32 -21.00 -1.34
C GLU A 420 9.96 -20.54 -0.82
N TYR A 421 9.12 -19.96 -1.69
CA TYR A 421 7.77 -19.51 -1.35
C TYR A 421 6.81 -20.68 -1.19
N GLU A 422 6.88 -21.70 -2.04
CA GLU A 422 6.08 -22.92 -1.90
C GLU A 422 6.35 -23.60 -0.55
N ALA A 423 7.62 -23.77 -0.18
CA ALA A 423 8.00 -24.30 1.13
C ALA A 423 7.50 -23.42 2.30
N SER A 424 7.56 -22.09 2.14
CA SER A 424 7.03 -21.17 3.17
C SER A 424 5.51 -21.25 3.31
N ILE A 425 4.76 -21.45 2.23
CA ILE A 425 3.30 -21.64 2.26
C ILE A 425 2.96 -22.99 2.90
N GLU A 426 3.66 -24.06 2.54
CA GLU A 426 3.48 -25.38 3.14
C GLU A 426 3.70 -25.36 4.66
N ALA A 427 4.71 -24.61 5.12
CA ALA A 427 5.00 -24.43 6.54
C ALA A 427 3.90 -23.69 7.34
N LEU A 428 2.90 -23.09 6.68
CA LEU A 428 1.77 -22.44 7.35
C LEU A 428 0.68 -23.43 7.80
N TRP A 429 0.53 -24.59 7.16
CA TRP A 429 -0.54 -25.58 7.41
C TRP A 429 -0.05 -26.71 8.36
N PRO A 430 -0.87 -27.23 9.29
CA PRO A 430 -0.51 -27.21 10.71
C PRO A 430 0.46 -28.33 11.14
N VAL A 431 1.36 -27.95 12.06
CA VAL A 431 1.71 -28.83 13.19
C VAL A 431 0.64 -28.58 14.24
N ASP A 432 -0.22 -29.58 14.47
CA ASP A 432 -1.36 -29.56 15.40
C ASP A 432 -1.12 -28.71 16.65
N SER A 433 -1.74 -27.53 16.69
CA SER A 433 -1.81 -26.74 17.92
C SER A 433 -3.27 -26.41 18.21
N PRO A 434 -3.90 -27.10 19.19
CA PRO A 434 -5.26 -26.82 19.65
C PRO A 434 -5.44 -25.42 20.27
N CYS A 435 -4.40 -24.57 20.25
CA CYS A 435 -4.29 -23.34 21.03
C CYS A 435 -4.05 -22.09 20.15
N SER A 436 -4.50 -22.05 18.89
CA SER A 436 -4.44 -20.78 18.13
C SER A 436 -5.66 -19.91 18.44
N CYS A 437 -5.45 -18.78 19.12
CA CYS A 437 -6.49 -17.76 19.28
C CYS A 437 -6.99 -17.29 17.89
N LYS A 438 -8.26 -16.87 17.79
CA LYS A 438 -8.88 -16.40 16.52
C LYS A 438 -8.00 -15.37 15.78
N LYS A 439 -7.32 -14.50 16.52
CA LYS A 439 -6.38 -13.50 16.01
C LYS A 439 -5.18 -14.11 15.26
N MET A 440 -4.57 -15.16 15.80
CA MET A 440 -3.47 -15.87 15.16
C MET A 440 -3.92 -16.57 13.88
N ALA A 441 -5.11 -17.19 13.90
CA ALA A 441 -5.68 -17.84 12.72
C ALA A 441 -5.90 -16.83 11.57
N GLN A 442 -6.44 -15.66 11.89
CA GLN A 442 -6.63 -14.58 10.91
C GLN A 442 -5.30 -14.04 10.36
N ARG A 443 -4.30 -13.81 11.23
CA ARG A 443 -2.97 -13.36 10.80
C ARG A 443 -2.24 -14.39 9.95
N ARG A 444 -2.41 -15.68 10.25
CA ARG A 444 -1.90 -16.77 9.39
C ARG A 444 -2.55 -16.76 8.01
N LEU A 445 -3.87 -16.56 7.94
CA LEU A 445 -4.58 -16.43 6.67
C LEU A 445 -4.07 -15.22 5.86
N MET A 446 -3.80 -14.09 6.53
CA MET A 446 -3.19 -12.93 5.88
C MET A 446 -1.80 -13.23 5.31
N ALA A 447 -0.95 -13.92 6.07
CA ALA A 447 0.37 -14.36 5.58
C ALA A 447 0.26 -15.30 4.37
N GLN A 448 -0.71 -16.23 4.39
CA GLN A 448 -0.98 -17.12 3.26
C GLN A 448 -1.39 -16.35 2.00
N HIS A 449 -2.30 -15.36 2.13
CA HIS A 449 -2.72 -14.52 1.01
C HIS A 449 -1.56 -13.71 0.42
N LEU A 450 -0.68 -13.16 1.27
CA LEU A 450 0.52 -12.45 0.82
C LEU A 450 1.46 -13.37 0.03
N LEU A 451 1.86 -14.49 0.62
CA LEU A 451 2.79 -15.44 0.02
C LEU A 451 2.25 -16.01 -1.29
N THR A 452 0.96 -16.36 -1.34
CA THR A 452 0.31 -16.89 -2.55
C THR A 452 0.25 -15.83 -3.65
N GLY A 453 0.00 -14.57 -3.30
CA GLY A 453 -0.01 -13.44 -4.24
C GLY A 453 1.35 -13.17 -4.86
N GLU A 454 2.41 -13.17 -4.07
CA GLU A 454 3.78 -12.99 -4.56
C GLU A 454 4.27 -14.21 -5.36
N LEU A 455 3.94 -15.43 -4.92
CA LEU A 455 4.21 -16.67 -5.66
C LEU A 455 3.55 -16.66 -7.05
N ARG A 456 2.30 -16.18 -7.16
CA ARG A 456 1.60 -16.02 -8.44
C ARG A 456 2.42 -15.14 -9.40
N ILE A 457 2.96 -14.03 -8.89
CA ILE A 457 3.77 -13.11 -9.69
C ILE A 457 5.06 -13.79 -10.15
N LEU A 458 5.78 -14.46 -9.25
CA LEU A 458 7.01 -15.19 -9.57
C LEU A 458 6.76 -16.28 -10.62
N LYS A 459 5.66 -17.04 -10.50
CA LYS A 459 5.27 -18.04 -11.51
C LYS A 459 4.98 -17.40 -12.87
N SER A 460 4.26 -16.28 -12.90
CA SER A 460 4.00 -15.55 -14.16
C SER A 460 5.28 -15.01 -14.82
N ALA A 461 6.23 -14.53 -14.00
CA ALA A 461 7.53 -14.04 -14.44
C ALA A 461 8.40 -15.18 -15.02
N THR A 462 8.44 -16.32 -14.35
CA THR A 462 9.12 -17.55 -14.81
C THR A 462 8.54 -18.04 -16.14
N ALA A 463 7.22 -18.07 -16.29
CA ALA A 463 6.56 -18.45 -17.54
C ALA A 463 6.90 -17.49 -18.69
N TRP A 464 6.93 -16.19 -18.42
CA TRP A 464 7.33 -15.18 -19.40
C TRP A 464 8.81 -15.34 -19.81
N LEU A 465 9.71 -15.60 -18.87
CA LEU A 465 11.14 -15.82 -19.14
C LEU A 465 11.37 -17.05 -20.02
N ASN A 466 10.71 -18.18 -19.74
CA ASN A 466 10.79 -19.37 -20.59
C ASN A 466 10.38 -19.05 -22.03
N ASN A 467 9.19 -18.44 -22.20
CA ASN A 467 8.69 -18.09 -23.53
C ASN A 467 9.61 -17.10 -24.26
N TYR A 468 10.14 -16.10 -23.54
CA TYR A 468 11.08 -15.15 -24.10
C TYR A 468 12.33 -15.85 -24.64
N CYS A 469 12.93 -16.75 -23.86
CA CYS A 469 14.10 -17.52 -24.27
C CYS A 469 13.81 -18.51 -25.41
N ASP A 470 12.59 -19.06 -25.51
CA ASP A 470 12.20 -19.98 -26.58
C ASP A 470 11.91 -19.26 -27.91
N THR A 471 11.60 -17.96 -27.85
CA THR A 471 11.16 -17.16 -29.02
C THR A 471 12.29 -16.44 -29.74
N ILE A 472 13.38 -16.10 -29.04
CA ILE A 472 14.53 -15.37 -29.59
C ILE A 472 15.66 -16.34 -29.95
#